data_AF-Q06Z33-F1
#
_entry.id   AF-Q06Z33-F1
#
_cell.length_a   1.000
_cell.length_b   1.000
_cell.length_c   1.000
_cell.angle_alpha   90.00
_cell.angle_beta   90.00
_cell.angle_gamma   90.00
#
_symmetry.space_group_name_H-M   'P 1'
#
loop_
_entity.id
_entity.type
_entity.pdbx_description
1 polymer ?
#
loop_
_entity_poly.entity_id
_entity_poly.type
_entity_poly.pdbx_seq_one_letter_code
_entity_poly.pdbx_strand_id
1 'polypeptide(L)'
;CYVQFPQRFDGIDRSDRYANRNTVFFDVNMKGLDGIQGPVYVGTGCVFNRQALYGYGPPSMPSLPKSSSSSCSWCGCCSCCCPGKKEPKDPSELYRDAKREELDAAIFNLREIENYGEYERSMLISQTSFEKTFGLSSVFIESTLMENGGVAESANPSTLIKEAIHVISCGYEEKTAWGKEIGWIYGSVTEDILTGFKMHCRGWRSIYCMPLRPAFKGSAPINLSDRLHQVLRWALGSVEIFLSRHCPLWYGFGGRRLKWLQRLAYINTIVYPFTSLPLIAYCSLPAICLLTGKFIIPTLSNLASVLFLGLFLSIILTAVLELRWSG
;
A
#
# COMPACT_ATOMS: atom_id res chain seq x y z
N CYS A 1 -0.44 -0.80 10.61
CA CYS A 1 0.07 0.49 10.10
C CYS A 1 -0.96 1.60 10.29
N TYR A 2 -2.21 1.44 9.89
CA TYR A 2 -3.23 2.46 10.09
C TYR A 2 -4.63 1.87 10.26
N VAL A 3 -5.54 2.65 10.84
CA VAL A 3 -6.98 2.37 10.88
C VAL A 3 -7.66 3.32 9.91
N GLN A 4 -8.31 2.77 8.88
CA GLN A 4 -9.05 3.49 7.85
C GLN A 4 -10.54 3.51 8.20
N PHE A 5 -11.15 4.68 8.10
CA PHE A 5 -12.59 4.88 8.28
C PHE A 5 -13.28 5.14 6.92
N PRO A 6 -14.55 4.76 6.75
CA PRO A 6 -15.33 5.14 5.57
C PRO A 6 -15.50 6.67 5.51
N GLN A 7 -15.12 7.27 4.39
CA GLN A 7 -15.46 8.66 4.11
C GLN A 7 -16.92 8.73 3.66
N ARG A 8 -17.77 9.41 4.41
CA ARG A 8 -19.16 9.66 4.03
C ARG A 8 -19.32 11.11 3.59
N PHE A 9 -20.35 11.37 2.79
CA PHE A 9 -20.63 12.71 2.30
C PHE A 9 -22.04 13.17 2.67
N ASP A 10 -22.17 14.46 3.00
CA ASP A 10 -23.45 15.13 3.23
C ASP A 10 -23.84 15.98 2.01
N GLY A 11 -25.09 16.46 1.98
CA GLY A 11 -25.58 17.34 0.90
C GLY A 11 -25.84 16.64 -0.44
N ILE A 12 -25.99 15.32 -0.43
CA ILE A 12 -26.28 14.52 -1.62
C ILE A 12 -27.78 14.49 -1.86
N ASP A 13 -28.20 14.91 -3.05
CA ASP A 13 -29.61 14.87 -3.46
C ASP A 13 -30.17 13.43 -3.41
N ARG A 14 -31.49 13.30 -3.23
CA ARG A 14 -32.18 12.01 -3.21
C ARG A 14 -31.97 11.21 -4.49
N SER A 15 -31.82 11.90 -5.64
CA SER A 15 -31.58 11.25 -6.93
C SER A 15 -30.15 10.71 -7.10
N ASP A 16 -29.17 11.26 -6.36
CA ASP A 16 -27.73 10.94 -6.44
C ASP A 16 -27.23 10.56 -7.85
N ARG A 17 -27.61 11.34 -8.87
CA ARG A 17 -27.31 11.02 -10.28
C ARG A 17 -25.80 10.93 -10.57
N TYR A 18 -24.98 11.61 -9.77
CA TYR A 18 -23.52 11.59 -9.91
C TYR A 18 -22.85 10.44 -9.15
N ALA A 19 -23.63 9.61 -8.45
CA ALA A 19 -23.17 8.47 -7.66
C ALA A 19 -22.03 8.84 -6.68
N ASN A 20 -22.17 10.00 -6.02
CA ASN A 20 -21.10 10.57 -5.18
C ASN A 20 -20.91 9.79 -3.88
N ARG A 21 -21.89 8.99 -3.44
CA ARG A 21 -21.79 8.17 -2.22
C ARG A 21 -20.72 7.08 -2.31
N ASN A 22 -20.45 6.58 -3.52
CA ASN A 22 -19.50 5.50 -3.79
C ASN A 22 -19.60 4.32 -2.79
N THR A 23 -20.83 3.90 -2.47
CA THR A 23 -21.10 2.91 -1.40
C THR A 23 -20.50 1.56 -1.71
N VAL A 24 -20.51 1.10 -2.97
CA VAL A 24 -19.94 -0.22 -3.33
C VAL A 24 -18.46 -0.31 -2.97
N PHE A 25 -17.70 0.75 -3.23
CA PHE A 25 -16.28 0.79 -2.90
C PHE A 25 -16.05 0.72 -1.38
N PHE A 26 -16.75 1.54 -0.60
CA PHE A 26 -16.56 1.60 0.86
C PHE A 26 -17.22 0.44 1.62
N ASP A 27 -18.38 -0.03 1.19
CA ASP A 27 -19.21 -0.99 1.95
C ASP A 27 -19.11 -2.44 1.46
N VAL A 28 -18.64 -2.68 0.23
CA VAL A 28 -18.44 -4.03 -0.31
C VAL A 28 -16.95 -4.33 -0.40
N ASN A 29 -16.23 -3.54 -1.20
CA ASN A 29 -14.84 -3.84 -1.55
C ASN A 29 -13.88 -3.65 -0.34
N MET A 30 -13.94 -2.50 0.34
CA MET A 30 -13.05 -2.24 1.48
C MET A 30 -13.25 -3.23 2.64
N LYS A 31 -14.49 -3.67 2.91
CA LYS A 31 -14.77 -4.74 3.88
C LYS A 31 -14.15 -6.07 3.46
N GLY A 32 -14.24 -6.42 2.17
CA GLY A 32 -13.63 -7.64 1.63
C GLY A 32 -12.10 -7.65 1.79
N LEU A 33 -11.44 -6.52 1.54
CA LEU A 33 -9.98 -6.39 1.71
C LEU A 33 -9.53 -6.46 3.17
N ASP A 34 -10.38 -6.05 4.11
CA ASP A 34 -10.09 -6.09 5.55
C ASP A 34 -9.79 -7.51 6.04
N GLY A 35 -10.45 -8.53 5.46
CA GLY A 35 -10.21 -9.94 5.77
C GLY A 35 -8.83 -10.47 5.34
N ILE A 36 -8.12 -9.77 4.45
CA ILE A 36 -6.83 -10.23 3.90
C ILE A 36 -5.67 -9.55 4.62
N GLN A 37 -5.39 -8.29 4.29
CA GLN A 37 -4.29 -7.51 4.88
C GLN A 37 -4.73 -6.10 5.29
N GLY A 38 -6.01 -5.77 5.08
CA GLY A 38 -6.57 -4.48 5.41
C GLY A 38 -6.91 -3.65 4.16
N PRO A 39 -7.69 -2.57 4.36
CA PRO A 39 -8.07 -1.63 3.31
C PRO A 39 -6.85 -0.84 2.82
N VAL A 40 -6.96 -0.28 1.62
CA VAL A 40 -5.98 0.68 1.10
C VAL A 40 -6.17 2.07 1.74
N TYR A 41 -5.13 2.89 1.74
CA TYR A 41 -5.23 4.29 2.18
C TYR A 41 -5.86 5.14 1.07
N VAL A 42 -6.89 5.92 1.42
CA VAL A 42 -7.69 6.72 0.46
C VAL A 42 -7.60 8.24 0.68
N GLY A 43 -6.56 8.68 1.40
CA GLY A 43 -6.25 10.10 1.59
C GLY A 43 -6.97 10.80 2.75
N THR A 44 -7.97 10.17 3.39
CA THR A 44 -8.70 10.78 4.51
C THR A 44 -9.12 9.76 5.57
N GLY A 45 -9.51 10.25 6.76
CA GLY A 45 -10.11 9.43 7.81
C GLY A 45 -9.23 8.28 8.28
N CYS A 46 -7.94 8.56 8.54
CA CYS A 46 -6.96 7.55 8.94
C CYS A 46 -6.20 7.93 10.20
N VAL A 47 -5.94 6.94 11.04
CA VAL A 47 -5.01 7.05 12.17
C VAL A 47 -3.79 6.19 11.87
N PHE A 48 -2.65 6.82 11.59
CA PHE A 48 -1.40 6.13 11.27
C PHE A 48 -0.57 5.85 12.53
N ASN A 49 0.09 4.71 12.56
CA ASN A 49 1.17 4.44 13.49
C ASN A 49 2.42 5.23 13.06
N ARG A 50 2.94 6.06 13.96
CA ARG A 50 4.14 6.89 13.78
C ARG A 50 5.33 6.08 13.27
N GLN A 51 5.64 4.96 13.89
CA GLN A 51 6.79 4.11 13.52
C GLN A 51 6.64 3.52 12.12
N ALA A 52 5.41 3.18 11.73
CA ALA A 52 5.14 2.65 10.40
C ALA A 52 5.35 3.69 9.29
N LEU A 53 5.03 4.98 9.55
CA LEU A 53 5.29 6.09 8.61
C LEU A 53 6.79 6.38 8.47
N TYR A 54 7.55 6.27 9.55
CA TYR A 54 9.01 6.38 9.55
C TYR A 54 9.72 5.20 8.88
N GLY A 55 8.97 4.17 8.48
CA GLY A 55 9.46 3.09 7.64
C GLY A 55 10.00 1.89 8.39
N TYR A 56 9.89 1.87 9.72
CA TYR A 56 10.16 0.69 10.52
C TYR A 56 9.20 -0.46 10.14
N GLY A 57 9.68 -1.70 10.26
CA GLY A 57 8.86 -2.89 10.09
C GLY A 57 7.94 -3.15 11.30
N PRO A 58 6.96 -4.07 11.17
CA PRO A 58 6.16 -4.47 12.33
C PRO A 58 7.04 -5.08 13.44
N PRO A 59 6.71 -4.86 14.73
CA PRO A 59 7.58 -5.22 15.86
C PRO A 59 7.84 -6.73 16.00
N SER A 60 6.89 -7.56 15.56
CA SER A 60 6.97 -9.03 15.60
C SER A 60 7.04 -9.63 14.19
N MET A 61 8.11 -9.29 13.47
CA MET A 61 8.36 -9.83 12.13
C MET A 61 8.78 -11.30 12.18
N PRO A 62 8.13 -12.19 11.42
CA PRO A 62 8.70 -13.51 11.17
C PRO A 62 10.00 -13.33 10.38
N SER A 63 11.08 -13.97 10.85
CA SER A 63 12.37 -14.00 10.17
C SER A 63 12.19 -14.50 8.74
N LEU A 64 12.77 -13.80 7.77
CA LEU A 64 12.84 -14.30 6.40
C LEU A 64 13.64 -15.60 6.39
N PRO A 65 13.17 -16.67 5.73
CA PRO A 65 14.08 -17.75 5.38
C PRO A 65 15.13 -17.16 4.46
N LYS A 66 16.40 -17.22 4.89
CA LYS A 66 17.55 -16.76 4.11
C LYS A 66 17.46 -17.40 2.72
N SER A 67 17.39 -16.55 1.70
CA SER A 67 17.55 -16.96 0.31
C SER A 67 18.99 -17.47 0.15
N SER A 68 19.22 -18.75 0.40
CA SER A 68 20.41 -19.41 -0.12
C SER A 68 20.29 -19.40 -1.63
N SER A 69 21.13 -18.59 -2.28
CA SER A 69 21.41 -18.69 -3.70
C SER A 69 22.04 -20.06 -3.97
N SER A 70 21.21 -21.07 -4.22
CA SER A 70 21.64 -22.29 -4.87
C SER A 70 20.61 -22.63 -5.93
N SER A 71 21.02 -22.47 -7.18
CA SER A 71 20.39 -23.10 -8.33
C SER A 71 20.14 -24.58 -8.01
N CYS A 72 18.88 -24.97 -7.93
CA CYS A 72 18.51 -26.39 -7.92
C CYS A 72 17.58 -26.64 -9.10
N SER A 73 18.23 -26.95 -10.22
CA SER A 73 17.70 -27.79 -11.28
C SER A 73 17.07 -29.04 -10.69
N TRP A 74 15.81 -29.29 -11.07
CA TRP A 74 15.25 -30.62 -11.38
C TRP A 74 15.80 -31.81 -10.57
N CYS A 75 15.07 -32.27 -9.55
CA CYS A 75 14.87 -33.70 -9.32
C CYS A 75 13.74 -33.94 -8.30
N GLY A 76 12.91 -34.95 -8.60
CA GLY A 76 11.89 -35.46 -7.68
C GLY A 76 12.47 -36.42 -6.65
N CYS A 77 11.67 -36.66 -5.61
CA CYS A 77 11.78 -37.70 -4.59
C CYS A 77 12.86 -37.53 -3.50
N CYS A 78 12.42 -37.31 -2.25
CA CYS A 78 12.57 -38.23 -1.11
C CYS A 78 12.54 -37.50 0.25
N SER A 79 11.52 -37.86 1.04
CA SER A 79 11.46 -37.95 2.50
C SER A 79 12.77 -37.71 3.27
N CYS A 80 12.84 -36.59 4.02
CA CYS A 80 13.63 -36.44 5.24
C CYS A 80 12.92 -35.46 6.19
N CYS A 81 11.88 -35.94 6.88
CA CYS A 81 11.21 -35.23 7.96
C CYS A 81 11.92 -35.49 9.30
N CYS A 82 12.65 -34.49 9.82
CA CYS A 82 12.97 -34.36 11.24
C CYS A 82 12.93 -32.88 11.64
N PRO A 83 11.90 -32.39 12.35
CA PRO A 83 11.94 -31.05 12.93
C PRO A 83 12.74 -31.10 14.23
N GLY A 84 14.00 -30.67 14.19
CA GLY A 84 14.75 -30.35 15.40
C GLY A 84 14.05 -29.19 16.11
N LYS A 85 13.58 -29.41 17.35
CA LYS A 85 13.06 -28.35 18.22
C LYS A 85 14.14 -27.28 18.39
N LYS A 86 13.94 -26.10 17.82
CA LYS A 86 14.71 -24.90 18.17
C LYS A 86 13.99 -24.21 19.32
N GLU A 87 14.74 -23.92 20.39
CA GLU A 87 14.24 -23.13 21.51
C GLU A 87 13.74 -21.75 21.05
N PRO A 88 12.72 -21.19 21.72
CA PRO A 88 12.22 -19.86 21.40
C PRO A 88 13.32 -18.84 21.70
N LYS A 89 13.84 -18.20 20.65
CA LYS A 89 14.74 -17.06 20.81
C LYS A 89 13.98 -15.86 21.38
N ASP A 90 14.60 -15.20 22.35
CA ASP A 90 14.08 -13.99 22.99
C ASP A 90 13.84 -12.89 21.93
N PRO A 91 12.69 -12.18 21.92
CA PRO A 91 12.41 -11.10 20.98
C PRO A 91 13.52 -10.04 20.86
N SER A 92 14.30 -9.84 21.94
CA SER A 92 15.44 -8.93 21.99
C SER A 92 16.60 -9.36 21.06
N GLU A 93 16.83 -10.67 20.91
CA GLU A 93 17.88 -11.23 20.06
C GLU A 93 17.49 -11.21 18.57
N LEU A 94 16.21 -11.48 18.28
CA LEU A 94 15.65 -11.34 16.92
C LEU A 94 15.76 -9.90 16.40
N TYR A 95 15.61 -8.91 17.29
CA TYR A 95 15.76 -7.50 16.98
C TYR A 95 17.22 -7.11 16.70
N ARG A 96 18.17 -7.71 17.42
CA ARG A 96 19.61 -7.52 17.16
C ARG A 96 20.06 -8.12 15.83
N ASP A 97 19.55 -9.30 15.48
CA ASP A 97 19.89 -9.97 14.22
C ASP A 97 19.36 -9.20 12.99
N ALA A 98 18.14 -8.63 13.05
CA ALA A 98 17.59 -7.79 11.99
C ALA A 98 18.41 -6.50 11.79
N LYS A 99 18.84 -5.88 12.90
CA LYS A 99 19.71 -4.69 12.88
C LYS A 99 21.09 -5.02 12.31
N ARG A 100 21.58 -6.25 12.49
CA ARG A 100 22.86 -6.73 11.93
C ARG A 100 22.77 -7.02 10.42
N GLU A 101 21.66 -7.55 9.92
CA GLU A 101 21.48 -7.77 8.47
C GLU A 101 21.35 -6.45 7.68
N GLU A 102 20.71 -5.41 8.25
CA GLU A 102 20.71 -4.06 7.66
C GLU A 102 22.09 -3.38 7.72
N LEU A 103 22.86 -3.65 8.78
CA LEU A 103 24.24 -3.17 8.93
C LEU A 103 25.19 -3.85 7.93
N ASP A 104 25.07 -5.16 7.71
CA ASP A 104 25.87 -5.91 6.73
C ASP A 104 25.61 -5.45 5.29
N ALA A 105 24.37 -5.06 4.97
CA ALA A 105 24.04 -4.47 3.67
C ALA A 105 24.66 -3.07 3.46
N ALA A 106 24.90 -2.31 4.54
CA ALA A 106 25.56 -1.01 4.51
C ALA A 106 27.10 -1.11 4.42
N ILE A 107 27.69 -2.20 4.93
CA ILE A 107 29.15 -2.44 4.95
C ILE A 107 29.74 -2.62 3.54
N PHE A 108 28.94 -3.06 2.54
CA PHE A 108 29.43 -3.32 1.18
C PHE A 108 29.87 -2.06 0.40
N ASN A 109 29.53 -0.85 0.85
CA ASN A 109 29.72 0.38 0.06
C ASN A 109 30.76 1.39 0.56
N LEU A 110 31.53 1.13 1.63
CA LEU A 110 32.51 2.12 2.15
C LEU A 110 33.84 1.49 2.55
N ARG A 111 34.73 1.29 1.57
CA ARG A 111 36.17 1.06 1.77
C ARG A 111 36.88 2.41 2.00
N GLU A 112 36.76 3.00 3.19
CA GLU A 112 37.63 4.14 3.59
C GLU A 112 37.50 4.54 5.08
N ILE A 113 37.45 3.57 6.00
CA ILE A 113 37.44 3.87 7.47
C ILE A 113 38.36 2.90 8.22
N GLU A 114 39.64 2.84 7.83
CA GLU A 114 40.60 1.87 8.38
C GLU A 114 41.16 2.24 9.77
N ASN A 115 40.81 3.40 10.34
CA ASN A 115 41.45 3.93 11.54
C ASN A 115 40.60 3.94 12.83
N TYR A 116 39.46 3.23 12.85
CA TYR A 116 38.57 3.11 14.01
C TYR A 116 38.32 1.65 14.37
N GLY A 117 38.16 1.34 15.66
CA GLY A 117 37.81 -0.01 16.13
C GLY A 117 36.46 -0.47 15.57
N GLU A 118 36.26 -1.78 15.37
CA GLU A 118 35.05 -2.35 14.73
C GLU A 118 33.73 -1.89 15.38
N TYR A 119 33.73 -1.75 16.72
CA TYR A 119 32.56 -1.27 17.47
C TYR A 119 32.25 0.20 17.19
N GLU A 120 33.26 1.08 17.23
CA GLU A 120 33.10 2.50 16.94
C GLU A 120 32.69 2.74 15.48
N ARG A 121 33.26 1.95 14.55
CA ARG A 121 32.86 1.94 13.15
C ARG A 121 31.39 1.56 12.98
N SER A 122 30.91 0.55 13.70
CA SER A 122 29.50 0.14 13.64
C SER A 122 28.53 1.20 14.19
N MET A 123 28.91 1.91 15.25
CA MET A 123 28.11 2.96 15.86
C MET A 123 28.06 4.22 14.99
N LEU A 124 29.21 4.62 14.42
CA LEU A 124 29.31 5.71 13.46
C LEU A 124 28.51 5.42 12.18
N ILE A 125 28.64 4.21 11.62
CA ILE A 125 27.85 3.78 10.45
C ILE A 125 26.35 3.82 10.76
N SER A 126 25.95 3.42 11.97
CA SER A 126 24.54 3.49 12.41
C SER A 126 24.04 4.93 12.57
N GLN A 127 24.85 5.86 13.06
CA GLN A 127 24.44 7.26 13.17
C GLN A 127 24.34 7.92 11.79
N THR A 128 25.34 7.73 10.93
CA THR A 128 25.32 8.25 9.56
C THR A 128 24.16 7.67 8.75
N SER A 129 23.74 6.42 8.99
CA SER A 129 22.56 5.85 8.31
C SER A 129 21.26 6.51 8.78
N PHE A 130 21.12 6.80 10.07
CA PHE A 130 19.96 7.54 10.59
C PHE A 130 19.92 8.96 10.05
N GLU A 131 21.05 9.67 9.97
CA GLU A 131 21.11 11.02 9.39
C GLU A 131 20.73 11.03 7.91
N LYS A 132 21.24 10.06 7.13
CA LYS A 132 20.84 9.90 5.72
C LYS A 132 19.35 9.56 5.55
N THR A 133 18.75 8.90 6.53
CA THR A 133 17.35 8.48 6.46
C THR A 133 16.41 9.60 6.92
N PHE A 134 16.65 10.16 8.11
CA PHE A 134 15.74 11.08 8.81
C PHE A 134 16.13 12.56 8.72
N GLY A 135 17.36 12.88 8.31
CA GLY A 135 17.90 14.24 8.26
C GLY A 135 18.89 14.56 9.37
N LEU A 136 19.36 15.80 9.41
CA LEU A 136 20.49 16.22 10.27
C LEU A 136 20.10 16.55 11.73
N SER A 137 18.81 16.67 12.07
CA SER A 137 18.41 17.00 13.44
C SER A 137 18.54 15.78 14.35
N SER A 138 19.53 15.81 15.25
CA SER A 138 19.75 14.79 16.27
C SER A 138 18.57 14.67 17.23
N VAL A 139 17.93 15.81 17.57
CA VAL A 139 16.74 15.87 18.43
C VAL A 139 15.56 15.14 17.79
N PHE A 140 15.38 15.30 16.48
CA PHE A 140 14.34 14.57 15.75
C PHE A 140 14.63 13.06 15.72
N ILE A 141 15.86 12.67 15.40
CA ILE A 141 16.27 11.25 15.39
C ILE A 141 16.06 10.61 16.76
N GLU A 142 16.43 11.28 17.85
CA GLU A 142 16.20 10.77 19.21
C GLU A 142 14.69 10.59 19.48
N SER A 143 13.87 11.56 19.08
CA SER A 143 12.41 11.47 19.22
C SER A 143 11.78 10.32 18.44
N THR A 144 12.33 9.93 17.29
CA THR A 144 11.81 8.78 16.52
C THR A 144 12.17 7.44 17.15
N LEU A 145 13.31 7.36 17.86
CA LEU A 145 13.75 6.16 18.58
C LEU A 145 12.92 5.87 19.84
N MET A 146 12.19 6.86 20.36
CA MET A 146 11.27 6.69 21.49
C MET A 146 9.96 6.01 21.05
N GLU A 147 9.80 4.72 21.34
CA GLU A 147 8.63 3.93 20.92
C GLU A 147 7.32 4.42 21.56
N ASN A 148 7.35 4.76 22.85
CA ASN A 148 6.19 5.30 23.57
C ASN A 148 5.90 6.77 23.25
N GLY A 149 6.73 7.40 22.40
CA GLY A 149 6.66 8.82 22.10
C GLY A 149 6.99 9.71 23.30
N GLY A 150 6.51 10.95 23.24
CA GLY A 150 6.80 11.99 24.22
C GLY A 150 8.02 12.83 23.85
N VAL A 151 8.45 13.64 24.80
CA VAL A 151 9.66 14.47 24.76
C VAL A 151 10.58 14.05 25.89
N ALA A 152 11.90 14.15 25.69
CA ALA A 152 12.85 13.89 26.77
C ALA A 152 12.60 14.86 27.94
N GLU A 153 12.69 14.37 29.18
CA GLU A 153 12.40 15.17 30.39
C GLU A 153 13.33 16.39 30.55
N SER A 154 14.49 16.38 29.89
CA SER A 154 15.47 17.47 29.88
C SER A 154 15.25 18.52 28.78
N ALA A 155 14.20 18.40 27.96
CA ALA A 155 14.01 19.26 26.80
C ALA A 155 13.51 20.67 27.18
N ASN A 156 14.24 21.70 26.77
CA ASN A 156 13.84 23.09 26.94
C ASN A 156 12.84 23.52 25.84
N PRO A 157 11.65 24.05 26.18
CA PRO A 157 10.65 24.49 25.19
C PRO A 157 11.19 25.49 24.15
N SER A 158 12.06 26.42 24.54
CA SER A 158 12.59 27.42 23.59
C SER A 158 13.52 26.79 22.55
N THR A 159 14.35 25.82 22.97
CA THR A 159 15.20 25.02 22.08
C THR A 159 14.36 24.13 21.17
N LEU A 160 13.28 23.53 21.69
CA LEU A 160 12.37 22.71 20.88
C LEU A 160 11.71 23.51 19.75
N ILE A 161 11.33 24.77 20.00
CA ILE A 161 10.77 25.64 18.96
C ILE A 161 11.82 25.92 17.88
N LYS A 162 13.06 26.20 18.27
CA LYS A 162 14.16 26.42 17.32
C LYS A 162 14.44 25.18 16.46
N GLU A 163 14.46 24.00 17.08
CA GLU A 163 14.60 22.72 16.38
C GLU A 163 13.41 22.44 15.45
N ALA A 164 12.19 22.72 15.89
CA ALA A 164 11.01 22.58 15.03
C ALA A 164 11.11 23.47 13.78
N ILE A 165 11.57 24.72 13.92
CA ILE A 165 11.83 25.62 12.79
C ILE A 165 12.90 25.04 11.85
N HIS A 166 13.94 24.41 12.39
CA HIS A 166 14.97 23.76 11.58
C HIS A 166 14.43 22.55 10.79
N VAL A 167 13.63 21.69 11.44
CA VAL A 167 13.07 20.47 10.82
C VAL A 167 12.06 20.78 9.70
N ILE A 168 11.35 21.91 9.77
CA ILE A 168 10.42 22.35 8.70
C ILE A 168 11.08 23.22 7.63
N SER A 169 12.41 23.36 7.66
CA SER A 169 13.12 24.17 6.68
C SER A 169 13.09 23.54 5.28
N CYS A 170 13.14 24.37 4.23
CA CYS A 170 13.02 23.91 2.84
C CYS A 170 14.14 22.95 2.40
N GLY A 171 15.33 23.03 3.02
CA GLY A 171 16.46 22.17 2.72
C GLY A 171 16.50 20.88 3.54
N TYR A 172 15.56 20.67 4.46
CA TYR A 172 15.65 19.56 5.42
C TYR A 172 15.58 18.19 4.74
N GLU A 173 14.79 18.08 3.67
CA GLU A 173 14.61 16.82 2.94
C GLU A 173 15.72 16.56 1.90
N GLU A 174 16.66 17.49 1.73
CA GLU A 174 17.73 17.35 0.74
C GLU A 174 18.67 16.18 1.09
N LYS A 175 18.90 15.29 0.11
CA LYS A 175 19.72 14.07 0.26
C LYS A 175 19.25 13.09 1.36
N THR A 176 18.05 13.28 1.88
CA THR A 176 17.42 12.33 2.82
C THR A 176 16.58 11.27 2.10
N ALA A 177 16.05 10.31 2.87
CA ALA A 177 15.10 9.30 2.39
C ALA A 177 13.63 9.76 2.43
N TRP A 178 13.34 10.98 2.93
CA TRP A 178 12.01 11.56 2.97
C TRP A 178 11.36 11.57 1.59
N GLY A 179 10.12 11.09 1.53
CA GLY A 179 9.33 10.97 0.31
C GLY A 179 9.77 9.90 -0.67
N LYS A 180 11.01 9.44 -0.62
CA LYS A 180 11.52 8.37 -1.48
C LYS A 180 11.21 6.99 -0.91
N GLU A 181 11.45 6.83 0.39
CA GLU A 181 11.25 5.56 1.09
C GLU A 181 10.46 5.71 2.40
N ILE A 182 10.58 6.84 3.09
CA ILE A 182 9.88 7.11 4.35
C ILE A 182 8.88 8.26 4.19
N GLY A 183 7.88 8.32 5.07
CA GLY A 183 6.80 9.30 4.98
C GLY A 183 5.82 9.01 3.83
N TRP A 184 5.21 10.07 3.30
CA TRP A 184 4.35 10.01 2.12
C TRP A 184 5.20 9.89 0.86
N ILE A 185 4.90 8.91 0.02
CA ILE A 185 5.75 8.62 -1.14
C ILE A 185 5.53 9.64 -2.26
N TYR A 186 6.59 10.28 -2.71
CA TYR A 186 6.57 11.31 -3.76
C TYR A 186 6.50 10.71 -5.16
N GLY A 187 6.03 11.53 -6.12
CA GLY A 187 6.07 11.19 -7.54
C GLY A 187 4.83 10.43 -8.05
N SER A 188 3.69 10.56 -7.37
CA SER A 188 2.39 10.23 -7.95
C SER A 188 1.33 11.23 -7.51
N VAL A 189 0.40 11.56 -8.40
CA VAL A 189 -0.83 12.33 -8.05
C VAL A 189 -1.73 11.58 -7.05
N THR A 190 -1.56 10.26 -6.93
CA THR A 190 -2.25 9.40 -5.97
C THR A 190 -1.25 8.82 -4.96
N GLU A 191 -0.54 9.69 -4.24
CA GLU A 191 0.44 9.26 -3.24
C GLU A 191 -0.19 8.48 -2.06
N ASP A 192 -1.49 8.61 -1.86
CA ASP A 192 -2.26 7.93 -0.83
C ASP A 192 -2.20 6.40 -0.99
N ILE A 193 -2.66 5.88 -2.12
CA ILE A 193 -2.65 4.44 -2.41
C ILE A 193 -1.21 3.91 -2.42
N LEU A 194 -0.29 4.68 -3.01
CA LEU A 194 1.12 4.33 -3.11
C LEU A 194 1.79 4.19 -1.73
N THR A 195 1.53 5.13 -0.82
CA THR A 195 2.05 5.10 0.55
C THR A 195 1.51 3.89 1.29
N GLY A 196 0.20 3.63 1.20
CA GLY A 196 -0.42 2.44 1.80
C GLY A 196 0.19 1.13 1.27
N PHE A 197 0.36 1.04 -0.06
CA PHE A 197 0.96 -0.12 -0.73
C PHE A 197 2.40 -0.38 -0.25
N LYS A 198 3.23 0.67 -0.15
CA LYS A 198 4.61 0.57 0.34
C LYS A 198 4.66 0.07 1.79
N MET A 199 3.75 0.53 2.65
CA MET A 199 3.65 0.04 4.04
C MET A 199 3.22 -1.43 4.10
N HIS A 200 2.23 -1.84 3.31
CA HIS A 200 1.80 -3.25 3.24
C HIS A 200 2.89 -4.17 2.69
N CYS A 201 3.69 -3.70 1.74
CA CYS A 201 4.87 -4.44 1.25
C CYS A 201 5.91 -4.70 2.34
N ARG A 202 6.01 -3.83 3.35
CA ARG A 202 6.87 -4.04 4.52
C ARG A 202 6.31 -5.08 5.51
N GLY A 203 5.10 -5.58 5.29
CA GLY A 203 4.43 -6.57 6.13
C GLY A 203 3.44 -5.97 7.14
N TRP A 204 3.19 -4.66 7.09
CA TRP A 204 2.16 -4.07 7.94
C TRP A 204 0.75 -4.47 7.50
N ARG A 205 -0.15 -4.51 8.49
CA ARG A 205 -1.59 -4.70 8.32
C ARG A 205 -2.34 -3.40 8.61
N SER A 206 -3.32 -3.04 7.78
CA SER A 206 -4.29 -1.98 8.10
C SER A 206 -5.61 -2.58 8.58
N ILE A 207 -6.46 -1.76 9.18
CA ILE A 207 -7.78 -2.17 9.70
C ILE A 207 -8.85 -1.25 9.15
N TYR A 208 -10.00 -1.80 8.75
CA TYR A 208 -11.17 -1.02 8.35
C TYR A 208 -12.17 -0.92 9.50
N CYS A 209 -12.45 0.31 9.96
CA CYS A 209 -13.38 0.54 11.07
C CYS A 209 -14.61 1.31 10.58
N MET A 210 -15.80 0.71 10.71
CA MET A 210 -17.08 1.34 10.35
C MET A 210 -17.96 1.48 11.58
N PRO A 211 -17.84 2.60 12.32
CA PRO A 211 -18.75 2.89 13.42
C PRO A 211 -20.19 3.10 12.91
N LEU A 212 -21.18 2.85 13.79
CA LEU A 212 -22.61 3.03 13.48
C LEU A 212 -22.93 4.44 12.98
N ARG A 213 -22.30 5.46 13.58
CA ARG A 213 -22.37 6.84 13.11
C ARG A 213 -21.16 7.13 12.24
N PRO A 214 -21.32 7.75 11.06
CA PRO A 214 -20.19 8.22 10.27
C PRO A 214 -19.28 9.13 11.10
N ALA A 215 -18.07 8.65 11.41
CA ALA A 215 -17.08 9.42 12.18
C ALA A 215 -16.47 10.55 11.34
N PHE A 216 -16.35 10.34 10.03
CA PHE A 216 -15.82 11.31 9.08
C PHE A 216 -16.86 11.59 7.99
N LYS A 217 -17.33 12.84 7.96
CA LYS A 217 -18.24 13.37 6.95
C LYS A 217 -17.61 14.56 6.25
N GLY A 218 -17.71 14.60 4.92
CA GLY A 218 -17.27 15.73 4.10
C GLY A 218 -18.34 16.20 3.13
N SER A 219 -18.06 17.29 2.42
CA SER A 219 -18.91 17.76 1.33
C SER A 219 -18.50 17.08 0.03
N ALA A 220 -19.46 16.54 -0.72
CA ALA A 220 -19.22 15.98 -2.05
C ALA A 220 -19.21 17.09 -3.13
N PRO A 221 -18.50 16.91 -4.25
CA PRO A 221 -18.63 17.79 -5.42
C PRO A 221 -20.08 17.81 -5.93
N ILE A 222 -20.69 18.99 -6.02
CA ILE A 222 -22.07 19.16 -6.48
C ILE A 222 -22.13 19.24 -8.02
N ASN A 223 -21.03 19.66 -8.65
CA ASN A 223 -20.95 19.85 -10.09
C ASN A 223 -20.32 18.64 -10.79
N LEU A 224 -20.83 18.30 -11.98
CA LEU A 224 -20.30 17.20 -12.79
C LEU A 224 -18.85 17.46 -13.24
N SER A 225 -18.51 18.71 -13.55
CA SER A 225 -17.14 19.08 -13.97
C SER A 225 -16.11 18.69 -12.91
N ASP A 226 -16.34 19.06 -11.65
CA ASP A 226 -15.42 18.77 -10.54
C ASP A 226 -15.32 17.26 -10.30
N ARG A 227 -16.44 16.55 -10.43
CA ARG A 227 -16.49 15.10 -10.31
C ARG A 227 -15.66 14.41 -11.41
N LEU A 228 -15.77 14.86 -12.65
CA LEU A 228 -15.00 14.31 -13.77
C LEU A 228 -13.50 14.59 -13.63
N HIS A 229 -13.12 15.81 -13.25
CA HIS A 229 -11.71 16.14 -12.98
C HIS A 229 -11.14 15.30 -11.83
N GLN A 230 -11.94 15.03 -10.80
CA GLN A 230 -11.52 14.16 -9.71
C GLN A 230 -11.25 12.72 -10.18
N VAL A 231 -12.17 12.10 -10.93
CA VAL A 231 -11.95 10.74 -11.48
C VAL A 231 -10.76 10.72 -12.44
N LEU A 232 -10.59 11.76 -13.24
CA LEU A 232 -9.45 11.89 -14.14
C LEU A 232 -8.13 11.91 -13.37
N ARG A 233 -8.03 12.66 -12.26
CA ARG A 233 -6.84 12.66 -11.40
C ARG A 233 -6.55 11.29 -10.81
N TRP A 234 -7.57 10.57 -10.37
CA TRP A 234 -7.41 9.19 -9.87
C TRP A 234 -6.90 8.25 -10.95
N ALA A 235 -7.47 8.32 -12.16
CA ALA A 235 -7.03 7.50 -13.28
C ALA A 235 -5.58 7.83 -13.70
N LEU A 236 -5.22 9.11 -13.75
CA LEU A 236 -3.88 9.56 -14.08
C LEU A 236 -2.86 9.06 -13.05
N GLY A 237 -3.12 9.25 -11.75
CA GLY A 237 -2.22 8.77 -10.70
C GLY A 237 -2.08 7.24 -10.70
N SER A 238 -3.16 6.51 -10.97
CA SER A 238 -3.13 5.05 -11.13
C SER A 238 -2.22 4.61 -12.28
N VAL A 239 -2.29 5.27 -13.43
CA VAL A 239 -1.41 5.00 -14.59
C VAL A 239 0.04 5.38 -14.29
N GLU A 240 0.26 6.49 -13.60
CA GLU A 240 1.59 6.92 -13.16
C GLU A 240 2.23 5.88 -12.23
N ILE A 241 1.49 5.37 -11.24
CA ILE A 241 1.97 4.29 -10.36
C ILE A 241 2.28 3.03 -11.18
N PHE A 242 1.43 2.66 -12.14
CA PHE A 242 1.65 1.50 -13.00
C PHE A 242 2.97 1.60 -13.80
N LEU A 243 3.27 2.78 -14.33
CA LEU A 243 4.49 3.03 -15.12
C LEU A 243 5.72 3.34 -14.26
N SER A 244 5.52 3.58 -12.95
CA SER A 244 6.60 3.87 -12.01
C SER A 244 7.38 2.62 -11.58
N ARG A 245 8.48 2.85 -10.84
CA ARG A 245 9.24 1.79 -10.13
C ARG A 245 8.36 0.97 -9.18
N HIS A 246 7.27 1.55 -8.69
CA HIS A 246 6.43 0.99 -7.64
C HIS A 246 5.25 0.15 -8.15
N CYS A 247 5.26 -0.30 -9.40
CA CYS A 247 4.19 -1.12 -9.94
C CYS A 247 4.03 -2.47 -9.18
N PRO A 248 2.80 -2.82 -8.73
CA PRO A 248 2.54 -4.06 -8.02
C PRO A 248 2.89 -5.36 -8.76
N LEU A 249 3.08 -5.30 -10.08
CA LEU A 249 3.44 -6.46 -10.91
C LEU A 249 4.87 -6.94 -10.70
N TRP A 250 5.82 -6.04 -10.43
CA TRP A 250 7.24 -6.39 -10.24
C TRP A 250 7.84 -5.85 -8.93
N TYR A 251 7.19 -4.90 -8.26
CA TYR A 251 7.67 -4.34 -7.01
C TYR A 251 7.31 -5.20 -5.79
N GLY A 252 8.18 -5.21 -4.77
CA GLY A 252 7.86 -5.77 -3.45
C GLY A 252 7.82 -7.31 -3.38
N PHE A 253 8.51 -8.01 -4.28
CA PHE A 253 8.63 -9.48 -4.22
C PHE A 253 9.69 -9.99 -3.25
N GLY A 254 10.71 -9.18 -2.94
CA GLY A 254 11.91 -9.58 -2.20
C GLY A 254 11.70 -10.03 -0.75
N GLY A 255 10.50 -9.89 -0.17
CA GLY A 255 10.22 -10.30 1.21
C GLY A 255 9.00 -11.19 1.41
N ARG A 256 8.18 -11.44 0.36
CA ARG A 256 6.89 -12.17 0.43
C ARG A 256 5.96 -11.75 1.60
N ARG A 257 6.09 -10.51 2.11
CA ARG A 257 5.27 -10.01 3.23
C ARG A 257 3.92 -9.44 2.80
N LEU A 258 3.72 -9.23 1.49
CA LEU A 258 2.44 -8.88 0.90
C LEU A 258 1.70 -10.16 0.49
N LYS A 259 0.49 -10.36 1.02
CA LYS A 259 -0.34 -11.53 0.65
C LYS A 259 -0.67 -11.50 -0.85
N TRP A 260 -0.75 -12.67 -1.48
CA TRP A 260 -0.99 -12.76 -2.92
C TRP A 260 -2.35 -12.17 -3.33
N LEU A 261 -3.42 -12.41 -2.56
CA LEU A 261 -4.74 -11.80 -2.80
C LEU A 261 -4.69 -10.28 -2.65
N GLN A 262 -3.96 -9.77 -1.65
CA GLN A 262 -3.77 -8.33 -1.48
C GLN A 262 -3.02 -7.73 -2.67
N ARG A 263 -2.00 -8.42 -3.18
CA ARG A 263 -1.29 -8.01 -4.40
C ARG A 263 -2.23 -7.96 -5.59
N LEU A 264 -3.09 -8.96 -5.77
CA LEU A 264 -4.09 -8.96 -6.85
C LEU A 264 -5.05 -7.78 -6.71
N ALA A 265 -5.51 -7.47 -5.49
CA ALA A 265 -6.35 -6.29 -5.23
C ALA A 265 -5.64 -4.98 -5.58
N TYR A 266 -4.35 -4.85 -5.26
CA TYR A 266 -3.54 -3.70 -5.68
C TYR A 266 -3.38 -3.63 -7.19
N ILE A 267 -3.09 -4.75 -7.86
CA ILE A 267 -3.02 -4.80 -9.33
C ILE A 267 -4.34 -4.31 -9.93
N ASN A 268 -5.47 -4.85 -9.48
CA ASN A 268 -6.80 -4.42 -9.93
C ASN A 268 -7.03 -2.91 -9.74
N THR A 269 -6.64 -2.38 -8.58
CA THR A 269 -6.76 -0.95 -8.25
C THR A 269 -5.81 -0.05 -9.05
N ILE A 270 -4.73 -0.59 -9.61
CA ILE A 270 -3.76 0.19 -10.39
C ILE A 270 -4.02 0.10 -11.90
N VAL A 271 -4.51 -1.03 -12.41
CA VAL A 271 -4.75 -1.24 -13.85
C VAL A 271 -6.19 -0.94 -14.28
N TYR A 272 -7.09 -0.59 -13.35
CA TYR A 272 -8.50 -0.32 -13.68
C TYR A 272 -8.69 0.69 -14.82
N PRO A 273 -7.89 1.77 -14.98
CA PRO A 273 -8.13 2.72 -16.06
C PRO A 273 -7.95 2.10 -17.45
N PHE A 274 -7.09 1.09 -17.60
CA PHE A 274 -6.82 0.44 -18.89
C PHE A 274 -8.00 -0.38 -19.40
N THR A 275 -8.95 -0.74 -18.53
CA THR A 275 -10.21 -1.40 -18.95
C THR A 275 -11.08 -0.48 -19.83
N SER A 276 -10.84 0.84 -19.80
CA SER A 276 -11.54 1.80 -20.66
C SER A 276 -11.26 1.60 -22.15
N LEU A 277 -10.04 1.17 -22.53
CA LEU A 277 -9.65 0.95 -23.92
C LEU A 277 -10.48 -0.16 -24.60
N PRO A 278 -10.53 -1.40 -24.08
CA PRO A 278 -11.40 -2.43 -24.65
C PRO A 278 -12.88 -2.09 -24.48
N LEU A 279 -13.28 -1.35 -23.44
CA LEU A 279 -14.67 -0.95 -23.24
C LEU A 279 -15.16 0.00 -24.34
N ILE A 280 -14.37 1.00 -24.73
CA ILE A 280 -14.72 1.92 -25.82
C ILE A 280 -14.88 1.15 -27.14
N ALA A 281 -13.95 0.23 -27.43
CA ALA A 281 -14.06 -0.63 -28.61
C ALA A 281 -15.33 -1.48 -28.55
N TYR A 282 -15.59 -2.14 -27.42
CA TYR A 282 -16.77 -2.98 -27.20
C TYR A 282 -18.09 -2.21 -27.37
N CYS A 283 -18.22 -1.02 -26.78
CA CYS A 283 -19.41 -0.19 -26.90
C CYS A 283 -19.65 0.33 -28.33
N SER A 284 -18.59 0.40 -29.16
CA SER A 284 -18.70 0.82 -30.56
C SER A 284 -19.11 -0.33 -31.50
N LEU A 285 -18.89 -1.59 -31.10
CA LEU A 285 -19.20 -2.76 -31.94
C LEU A 285 -20.69 -2.85 -32.34
N PRO A 286 -21.68 -2.65 -31.45
CA PRO A 286 -23.10 -2.74 -31.85
C PRO A 286 -23.46 -1.74 -32.96
N ALA A 287 -22.95 -0.51 -32.90
CA ALA A 287 -23.20 0.51 -33.92
C ALA A 287 -22.59 0.11 -35.26
N ILE A 288 -21.35 -0.40 -35.26
CA ILE A 288 -20.67 -0.88 -36.47
C ILE A 288 -21.42 -2.07 -37.07
N CYS A 289 -21.81 -3.06 -36.26
CA CYS A 289 -22.57 -4.21 -36.72
C CYS A 289 -23.92 -3.80 -37.33
N LEU A 290 -24.62 -2.85 -36.71
CA LEU A 290 -25.92 -2.37 -37.17
C LEU A 290 -25.82 -1.58 -38.48
N LEU A 291 -24.79 -0.74 -38.66
CA LEU A 291 -24.59 0.06 -39.87
C LEU A 291 -24.02 -0.74 -41.05
N THR A 292 -23.11 -1.69 -40.77
CA THR A 292 -22.47 -2.49 -41.83
C THR A 292 -23.24 -3.75 -42.19
N GLY A 293 -24.22 -4.15 -41.37
CA GLY A 293 -24.95 -5.41 -41.51
C GLY A 293 -24.10 -6.66 -41.25
N LYS A 294 -22.82 -6.50 -40.87
CA LYS A 294 -21.92 -7.61 -40.56
C LYS A 294 -22.03 -7.99 -39.09
N PHE A 295 -22.82 -9.03 -38.81
CA PHE A 295 -22.95 -9.59 -37.47
C PHE A 295 -21.79 -10.53 -37.14
N ILE A 296 -21.29 -10.45 -35.91
CA ILE A 296 -20.18 -11.28 -35.42
C ILE A 296 -20.64 -12.71 -35.16
N ILE A 297 -21.88 -12.89 -34.67
CA ILE A 297 -22.48 -14.21 -34.42
C ILE A 297 -23.51 -14.49 -35.53
N PRO A 298 -23.31 -15.54 -36.35
CA PRO A 298 -24.14 -15.80 -37.52
C PRO A 298 -25.51 -16.38 -37.16
N THR A 299 -25.57 -17.37 -36.26
CA THR A 299 -26.81 -17.96 -35.69
C THR A 299 -26.49 -18.62 -34.34
N LEU A 300 -27.38 -18.47 -33.35
CA LEU A 300 -27.21 -19.11 -32.05
C LEU A 300 -27.63 -20.58 -32.12
N SER A 301 -26.69 -21.50 -31.88
CA SER A 301 -27.02 -22.91 -31.65
C SER A 301 -27.70 -23.09 -30.30
N ASN A 302 -28.40 -24.20 -30.09
CA ASN A 302 -29.01 -24.53 -28.80
C ASN A 302 -28.00 -24.47 -27.64
N LEU A 303 -26.77 -24.94 -27.88
CA LEU A 303 -25.69 -24.87 -26.89
C LEU A 303 -25.28 -23.42 -26.58
N ALA A 304 -25.09 -22.59 -27.61
CA ALA A 304 -24.71 -21.19 -27.43
C ALA A 304 -25.78 -20.43 -26.63
N SER A 305 -27.06 -20.64 -26.94
CA SER A 305 -28.19 -20.03 -26.22
C SER A 305 -28.20 -20.40 -24.73
N VAL A 306 -27.95 -21.67 -24.40
CA VAL A 306 -27.87 -22.12 -22.99
C VAL A 306 -26.68 -21.49 -22.28
N LEU A 307 -25.52 -21.37 -22.93
CA LEU A 307 -24.35 -20.70 -22.36
C LEU A 307 -24.61 -19.22 -22.08
N PHE A 308 -25.24 -18.50 -23.01
CA PHE A 308 -25.63 -17.10 -22.79
C PHE A 308 -26.62 -16.96 -21.64
N LEU A 309 -27.68 -17.78 -21.63
CA LEU A 309 -28.67 -17.76 -20.56
C LEU A 309 -28.04 -18.06 -19.19
N GLY A 310 -27.18 -19.08 -19.12
CA GLY A 310 -26.44 -19.42 -17.91
C GLY A 310 -25.56 -18.29 -17.42
N LEU A 311 -24.83 -17.61 -18.32
CA LEU A 311 -24.01 -16.45 -17.98
C LEU A 311 -24.87 -15.29 -17.43
N PHE A 312 -25.96 -14.92 -18.13
CA PHE A 312 -26.84 -13.83 -17.71
C PHE A 312 -27.51 -14.10 -16.35
N LEU A 313 -27.97 -15.32 -16.12
CA LEU A 313 -28.53 -15.71 -14.83
C LEU A 313 -27.45 -15.69 -13.73
N SER A 314 -26.25 -16.21 -14.02
CA SER A 314 -25.14 -16.23 -13.06
C SER A 314 -24.72 -14.83 -12.62
N ILE A 315 -24.59 -13.87 -13.54
CA ILE A 315 -24.21 -12.49 -13.16
C ILE A 315 -25.25 -11.82 -12.28
N ILE A 316 -26.55 -11.99 -12.58
CA ILE A 316 -27.65 -11.40 -11.81
C ILE A 316 -27.71 -12.02 -10.42
N LEU A 317 -27.68 -13.36 -10.34
CA LEU A 317 -27.72 -14.07 -9.06
C LEU A 317 -26.51 -13.74 -8.18
N THR A 318 -25.33 -13.65 -8.77
CA THR A 318 -24.11 -13.27 -8.03
C THR A 318 -24.22 -11.86 -7.48
N ALA A 319 -24.70 -10.88 -8.27
CA ALA A 319 -24.91 -9.51 -7.82
C ALA A 319 -25.95 -9.42 -6.69
N VAL A 320 -27.07 -10.16 -6.80
CA VAL A 320 -28.11 -10.20 -5.75
C VAL A 320 -27.55 -10.80 -4.45
N LEU A 321 -26.77 -11.87 -4.54
CA LEU A 321 -26.12 -12.48 -3.39
C LEU A 321 -25.09 -11.54 -2.75
N GLU A 322 -24.33 -10.81 -3.56
CA GLU A 322 -23.34 -9.84 -3.09
C GLU A 322 -24.00 -8.65 -2.36
N LEU A 323 -25.09 -8.13 -2.90
CA LEU A 323 -25.85 -7.05 -2.27
C LEU A 323 -26.50 -7.51 -0.96
N ARG A 324 -27.00 -8.76 -0.90
CA ARG A 324 -27.70 -9.29 0.28
C ARG A 324 -26.86 -9.27 1.56
N TRP A 325 -25.54 -9.52 1.48
CA TRP A 325 -24.69 -9.54 2.67
C TRP A 325 -24.12 -8.15 3.02
N SER A 326 -24.01 -7.26 2.04
CA SER A 326 -23.30 -5.99 2.20
C SER A 326 -24.16 -4.85 2.75
N GLY A 327 -25.49 -4.95 2.65
CA GLY A 327 -26.45 -4.02 3.26
C GLY A 327 -27.67 -3.77 2.41
#